data_AF-A0A4R2LJW5-F1
#
_entry.id   AF-A0A4R2LJW5-F1
#
_cell.length_a   1.000
_cell.length_b   1.000
_cell.length_c   1.000
_cell.angle_alpha   90.00
_cell.angle_beta   90.00
_cell.angle_gamma   90.00
#
_symmetry.space_group_name_H-M   'P 1'
#
loop_
_entity.id
_entity.type
_entity.pdbx_description
1 polymer ?
#
loop_
_entity_poly.entity_id
_entity_poly.type
_entity_poly.pdbx_seq_one_letter_code
_entity_poly.pdbx_strand_id
1 'polypeptide(L)'
;LMKQIQAIYREEGKLSDLPSQERLVQRQLVVKPLVDAFFVYLKQNEPRIPKSGKMKEAFTYALNQERYLKVFLEDGDVPMDNNASERAIRGFCIGKKNWEMIDTVNGATSSAIIYSIAETAKANNLKPFEYFEYLLTEILKHENDTGNGFLKDLLPWSEALPEHIRKPKTSK
;
A
#
# COMPACT_ATOMS: atom_id res chain seq x y z
N LEU A 1 -2.14 12.68 -22.60
CA LEU A 1 -2.47 11.56 -21.67
C LEU A 1 -1.25 10.70 -21.37
N MET A 2 -0.96 9.61 -22.11
CA MET A 2 0.11 8.68 -21.70
C MET A 2 1.49 9.34 -21.54
N LYS A 3 1.88 10.24 -22.44
CA LYS A 3 3.14 11.00 -22.32
C LYS A 3 3.19 11.91 -21.08
N GLN A 4 2.07 12.48 -20.66
CA GLN A 4 2.00 13.32 -19.46
C GLN A 4 2.15 12.45 -18.20
N ILE A 5 1.45 11.32 -18.16
CA ILE A 5 1.57 10.35 -17.06
C ILE A 5 3.03 9.86 -16.96
N GLN A 6 3.65 9.47 -18.08
CA GLN A 6 5.06 9.06 -18.10
C GLN A 6 5.99 10.16 -17.58
N ALA A 7 5.74 11.43 -17.90
CA ALA A 7 6.54 12.54 -17.38
C ALA A 7 6.42 12.68 -15.86
N ILE A 8 5.20 12.54 -15.31
CA ILE A 8 4.97 12.55 -13.86
C ILE A 8 5.75 11.41 -13.19
N TYR A 9 5.62 10.18 -13.68
CA TYR A 9 6.36 9.02 -13.16
C TYR A 9 7.87 9.21 -13.25
N ARG A 10 8.37 9.84 -14.32
CA ARG A 10 9.80 10.07 -14.50
C ARG A 10 10.35 11.04 -13.46
N GLU A 11 9.66 12.13 -13.17
CA GLU A 11 10.11 13.09 -12.16
C GLU A 11 9.95 12.53 -10.75
N GLU A 12 8.82 11.88 -10.46
CA GLU A 12 8.59 11.22 -9.17
C GLU A 12 9.64 10.13 -8.89
N GLY A 13 10.02 9.35 -9.90
CA GLY A 13 11.02 8.29 -9.77
C GLY A 13 12.42 8.79 -9.40
N LYS A 14 12.74 10.07 -9.65
CA LYS A 14 14.01 10.67 -9.21
C LYS A 14 14.03 10.98 -7.71
N LEU A 15 12.87 10.97 -7.05
CA LEU A 15 12.70 11.36 -5.66
C LEU A 15 12.61 10.14 -4.72
N SER A 16 12.77 8.91 -5.24
CA SER A 16 12.59 7.66 -4.48
C SER A 16 13.51 7.59 -3.26
N ASP A 17 14.75 8.04 -3.41
CA ASP A 17 15.80 7.87 -2.41
C ASP A 17 15.86 9.03 -1.41
N LEU A 18 15.02 10.06 -1.61
CA LEU A 18 14.96 11.21 -0.72
C LEU A 18 14.18 10.88 0.57
N PRO A 19 14.56 11.48 1.71
CA PRO A 19 13.73 11.48 2.92
C PRO A 19 12.34 12.08 2.66
N SER A 20 11.34 11.66 3.42
CA SER A 20 9.93 12.09 3.27
C SER A 20 9.77 13.61 3.13
N GLN A 21 10.39 14.39 4.01
CA GLN A 21 10.29 15.85 4.01
C GLN A 21 10.90 16.49 2.76
N GLU A 22 12.07 16.01 2.31
CA GLU A 22 12.73 16.52 1.10
C GLU A 22 11.97 16.11 -0.16
N ARG A 23 11.48 14.86 -0.19
CA ARG A 23 10.62 14.34 -1.25
C ARG A 23 9.38 15.22 -1.40
N LEU A 24 8.73 15.60 -0.30
CA LEU A 24 7.56 16.47 -0.30
C LEU A 24 7.86 17.85 -0.90
N VAL A 25 8.97 18.48 -0.49
CA VAL A 25 9.41 19.77 -1.06
C VAL A 25 9.64 19.65 -2.57
N GLN A 26 10.34 18.61 -3.01
CA GLN A 26 10.57 18.39 -4.44
C GLN A 26 9.28 18.10 -5.19
N ARG A 27 8.36 17.30 -4.63
CA ARG A 27 7.03 17.06 -5.22
C ARG A 27 6.28 18.36 -5.47
N GLN A 28 6.30 19.29 -4.54
CA GLN A 28 5.67 20.61 -4.71
C GLN A 28 6.30 21.43 -5.84
N LEU A 29 7.63 21.36 -6.00
CA LEU A 29 8.36 22.13 -7.01
C LEU A 29 8.28 21.54 -8.42
N VAL A 30 8.45 20.23 -8.58
CA VAL A 30 8.63 19.61 -9.91
C VAL A 30 7.47 18.70 -10.32
N VAL A 31 6.84 17.99 -9.38
CA VAL A 31 5.80 16.99 -9.72
C VAL A 31 4.41 17.62 -9.77
N LYS A 32 4.07 18.46 -8.78
CA LYS A 32 2.77 19.12 -8.65
C LYS A 32 2.39 19.92 -9.89
N PRO A 33 3.26 20.74 -10.51
CA PRO A 33 2.91 21.46 -11.74
C PRO A 33 2.51 20.51 -12.88
N LEU A 34 3.16 19.35 -12.99
CA LEU A 34 2.84 18.34 -14.01
C LEU A 34 1.48 17.69 -13.76
N VAL A 35 1.19 17.35 -12.50
CA VAL A 35 -0.11 16.78 -12.09
C VAL A 35 -1.23 17.79 -12.31
N ASP A 36 -1.03 19.05 -11.91
CA ASP A 36 -2.02 20.11 -12.11
C ASP A 36 -2.25 20.37 -13.61
N ALA A 37 -1.19 20.42 -14.42
CA ALA A 37 -1.31 20.55 -15.87
C ALA A 37 -2.06 19.36 -16.51
N PHE A 38 -1.87 18.15 -16.00
CA PHE A 38 -2.61 16.96 -16.44
C PHE A 38 -4.11 17.09 -16.17
N PHE A 39 -4.51 17.51 -14.96
CA PHE A 39 -5.93 17.69 -14.63
C PHE A 39 -6.56 18.87 -15.34
N VAL A 40 -5.83 19.98 -15.55
CA VAL A 40 -6.28 21.09 -16.41
C VAL A 40 -6.54 20.58 -17.82
N TYR A 41 -5.63 19.78 -18.38
CA TYR A 41 -5.81 19.18 -19.70
C TYR A 41 -7.05 18.28 -19.76
N LEU A 42 -7.28 17.43 -18.75
CA LEU A 42 -8.48 16.58 -18.69
C LEU A 42 -9.76 17.40 -18.70
N LYS A 43 -9.87 18.42 -17.84
CA LYS A 43 -11.05 19.29 -17.72
C LYS A 43 -11.34 20.05 -19.01
N GLN A 44 -10.31 20.55 -19.69
CA GLN A 44 -10.48 21.29 -20.95
C GLN A 44 -10.89 20.40 -22.14
N ASN A 45 -10.52 19.12 -22.13
CA ASN A 45 -10.80 18.20 -23.23
C ASN A 45 -12.00 17.27 -22.96
N GLU A 46 -12.53 17.23 -21.74
CA GLU A 46 -13.72 16.46 -21.38
C GLU A 46 -14.98 16.77 -22.21
N PRO A 47 -15.21 18.02 -22.68
CA PRO A 47 -16.32 18.31 -23.61
C PRO A 47 -16.06 17.85 -25.05
N ARG A 48 -14.79 17.59 -25.42
CA ARG A 48 -14.37 17.26 -26.79
C ARG A 48 -14.36 15.77 -27.08
N ILE A 49 -14.41 14.93 -26.04
CA ILE A 49 -14.46 13.47 -26.20
C ILE A 49 -15.89 13.01 -26.49
N PRO A 50 -16.07 11.86 -27.17
CA PRO A 50 -17.38 11.27 -27.36
C PRO A 50 -18.15 11.09 -26.04
N LYS A 51 -19.47 11.22 -26.08
CA LYS A 51 -20.33 11.09 -24.88
C LYS A 51 -20.41 9.66 -24.33
N SER A 52 -19.89 8.67 -25.05
CA SER A 52 -19.90 7.25 -24.67
C SER A 52 -18.60 6.55 -25.06
N GLY A 53 -18.36 5.40 -24.43
CA GLY A 53 -17.21 4.54 -24.69
C GLY A 53 -16.07 4.68 -23.68
N LYS A 54 -15.06 3.81 -23.81
CA LYS A 54 -13.95 3.66 -22.86
C LYS A 54 -13.18 4.96 -22.59
N MET A 55 -13.09 5.85 -23.58
CA MET A 55 -12.41 7.13 -23.40
C MET A 55 -13.19 8.07 -22.49
N LYS A 56 -14.53 8.09 -22.59
CA LYS A 56 -15.38 8.84 -21.66
C LYS A 56 -15.29 8.29 -20.25
N GLU A 57 -15.36 6.98 -20.11
CA GLU A 57 -15.20 6.30 -18.82
C GLU A 57 -13.87 6.64 -18.14
N ALA A 58 -12.76 6.59 -18.89
CA ALA A 58 -11.44 6.92 -18.36
C ALA A 58 -11.32 8.38 -17.90
N PHE A 59 -11.84 9.35 -18.68
CA PHE A 59 -11.85 10.76 -18.28
C PHE A 59 -12.71 11.00 -17.05
N THR A 60 -13.95 10.49 -17.06
CA THR A 60 -14.88 10.62 -15.93
C THR A 60 -14.28 10.01 -14.67
N TYR A 61 -13.68 8.83 -14.77
CA TYR A 61 -13.01 8.18 -13.65
C TYR A 61 -11.87 9.05 -13.11
N ALA A 62 -10.93 9.47 -13.96
CA ALA A 62 -9.80 10.29 -13.54
C ALA A 62 -10.24 11.60 -12.87
N LEU A 63 -11.21 12.30 -13.44
CA LEU A 63 -11.74 13.56 -12.90
C LEU A 63 -12.44 13.36 -11.55
N ASN A 64 -13.24 12.31 -11.40
CA ASN A 64 -13.89 11.99 -10.13
C ASN A 64 -12.89 11.61 -9.02
N GLN A 65 -11.72 11.10 -9.41
CA GLN A 65 -10.66 10.70 -8.48
C GLN A 65 -9.59 11.77 -8.27
N GLU A 66 -9.73 12.98 -8.83
CA GLU A 66 -8.68 14.02 -8.79
C GLU A 66 -8.17 14.29 -7.37
N ARG A 67 -9.08 14.41 -6.40
CA ARG A 67 -8.70 14.62 -4.99
C ARG A 67 -7.76 13.52 -4.49
N TYR A 68 -8.11 12.26 -4.73
CA TYR A 68 -7.35 11.11 -4.23
C TYR A 68 -6.03 10.92 -4.97
N LEU A 69 -6.01 11.17 -6.28
CA LEU A 69 -4.81 11.10 -7.11
C LEU A 69 -3.81 12.23 -6.82
N LYS A 70 -4.16 13.22 -5.99
CA LYS A 70 -3.27 14.30 -5.55
C LYS A 70 -2.75 14.13 -4.11
N VAL A 71 -3.25 13.17 -3.33
CA VAL A 71 -2.90 13.01 -1.90
C VAL A 71 -1.40 12.85 -1.69
N PHE A 72 -0.71 12.11 -2.56
CA PHE A 72 0.75 11.93 -2.46
C PHE A 72 1.55 13.24 -2.58
N LEU A 73 0.94 14.31 -3.10
CA LEU A 73 1.59 15.63 -3.13
C LEU A 73 1.58 16.29 -1.75
N GLU A 74 0.72 15.87 -0.82
CA GLU A 74 0.54 16.47 0.50
C GLU A 74 1.38 15.76 1.58
N ASP A 75 1.80 14.52 1.32
CA ASP A 75 2.58 13.69 2.24
C ASP A 75 3.69 12.94 1.49
N GLY A 76 4.94 13.12 1.92
CA GLY A 76 6.13 12.52 1.34
C GLY A 76 6.18 10.99 1.45
N ASP A 77 5.54 10.39 2.44
CA ASP A 77 5.53 8.95 2.67
C ASP A 77 4.43 8.22 1.89
N VAL A 78 3.42 8.97 1.43
CA VAL A 78 2.38 8.42 0.57
C VAL A 78 2.96 8.17 -0.84
N PRO A 79 2.89 6.94 -1.37
CA PRO A 79 3.30 6.65 -2.74
C PRO A 79 2.30 7.24 -3.74
N MET A 80 2.78 7.55 -4.94
CA MET A 80 1.94 8.10 -6.02
C MET A 80 0.87 7.11 -6.52
N ASP A 81 1.13 5.81 -6.39
CA ASP A 81 0.22 4.75 -6.79
C ASP A 81 0.01 3.72 -5.67
N ASN A 82 -1.05 2.94 -5.79
CA ASN A 82 -1.42 1.89 -4.84
C ASN A 82 -0.87 0.51 -5.23
N ASN A 83 0.11 0.42 -6.16
CA ASN A 83 0.54 -0.85 -6.74
C ASN A 83 1.06 -1.83 -5.67
N ALA A 84 1.71 -1.33 -4.62
CA ALA A 84 2.17 -2.17 -3.51
C ALA A 84 0.99 -2.83 -2.79
N SER A 85 -0.05 -2.05 -2.47
CA SER A 85 -1.27 -2.54 -1.83
C SER A 85 -2.03 -3.52 -2.73
N GLU A 86 -2.14 -3.23 -4.03
CA GLU A 86 -2.77 -4.14 -5.00
C GLU A 86 -2.04 -5.48 -5.12
N ARG A 87 -0.70 -5.46 -5.11
CA ARG A 87 0.09 -6.70 -5.09
C ARG A 87 -0.12 -7.50 -3.81
N ALA A 88 -0.17 -6.83 -2.65
CA ALA A 88 -0.38 -7.49 -1.36
C ALA A 88 -1.78 -8.17 -1.28
N ILE A 89 -2.84 -7.45 -1.69
CA ILE A 89 -4.21 -8.00 -1.63
C ILE A 89 -4.48 -9.07 -2.69
N ARG A 90 -3.69 -9.12 -3.78
CA ARG A 90 -3.89 -10.08 -4.88
C ARG A 90 -3.90 -11.53 -4.40
N GLY A 91 -3.00 -11.90 -3.49
CA GLY A 91 -2.93 -13.26 -2.95
C GLY A 91 -4.23 -13.64 -2.22
N PHE A 92 -4.78 -12.72 -1.44
CA PHE A 92 -6.07 -12.89 -0.78
C PHE A 92 -7.22 -13.01 -1.80
N CYS A 93 -7.29 -12.14 -2.81
CA CYS A 93 -8.35 -12.19 -3.83
C CYS A 93 -8.35 -13.52 -4.60
N ILE A 94 -7.17 -14.06 -4.91
CA ILE A 94 -7.02 -15.38 -5.55
C ILE A 94 -7.48 -16.49 -4.58
N GLY A 95 -7.05 -16.44 -3.32
CA GLY A 95 -7.44 -17.40 -2.29
C GLY A 95 -8.95 -17.40 -2.05
N LYS A 96 -9.57 -16.23 -1.88
CA LYS A 96 -11.02 -16.07 -1.70
C LYS A 96 -11.84 -16.77 -2.78
N LYS A 97 -11.42 -16.70 -4.04
CA LYS A 97 -12.10 -17.39 -5.14
C LYS A 97 -12.06 -18.92 -4.96
N ASN A 98 -11.04 -19.45 -4.32
CA ASN A 98 -10.86 -20.89 -4.08
C ASN A 98 -11.43 -21.34 -2.72
N TRP A 99 -11.80 -20.41 -1.84
CA TRP A 99 -12.28 -20.67 -0.49
C TRP A 99 -13.79 -20.43 -0.42
N GLU A 100 -14.55 -21.35 -1.02
CA GLU A 100 -16.01 -21.27 -1.08
C GLU A 100 -16.71 -21.34 0.30
N MET A 101 -15.96 -21.56 1.39
CA MET A 101 -16.49 -21.63 2.76
C MET A 101 -16.40 -20.33 3.57
N ILE A 102 -15.80 -19.26 3.05
CA ILE A 102 -15.76 -17.95 3.74
C ILE A 102 -16.97 -17.12 3.32
N ASP A 103 -18.15 -17.57 3.77
CA ASP A 103 -19.45 -16.93 3.43
C ASP A 103 -20.08 -16.17 4.62
N THR A 104 -19.35 -16.02 5.72
CA THR A 104 -19.83 -15.28 6.89
C THR A 104 -19.01 -14.02 7.14
N VAL A 105 -19.65 -12.98 7.68
CA VAL A 105 -18.99 -11.73 8.09
C VAL A 105 -17.87 -12.01 9.10
N ASN A 106 -18.10 -12.94 10.03
CA ASN A 106 -17.09 -13.36 11.01
C ASN A 106 -15.89 -14.03 10.33
N GLY A 107 -16.12 -14.94 9.39
CA GLY A 107 -15.05 -15.58 8.61
C GLY A 107 -14.24 -14.57 7.79
N ALA A 108 -14.91 -13.61 7.16
CA ALA A 108 -14.25 -12.52 6.43
C ALA A 108 -13.40 -11.64 7.35
N THR A 109 -13.91 -11.31 8.54
CA THR A 109 -13.21 -10.50 9.55
C THR A 109 -11.97 -11.23 10.08
N SER A 110 -12.10 -12.49 10.49
CA SER A 110 -10.96 -13.31 10.96
C SER A 110 -9.90 -13.46 9.86
N SER A 111 -10.32 -13.67 8.62
CA SER A 111 -9.39 -13.76 7.48
C SER A 111 -8.64 -12.45 7.27
N ALA A 112 -9.34 -11.31 7.32
CA ALA A 112 -8.72 -9.99 7.19
C ALA A 112 -7.67 -9.74 8.29
N ILE A 113 -7.94 -10.13 9.53
CA ILE A 113 -6.99 -10.02 10.66
C ILE A 113 -5.73 -10.84 10.37
N ILE A 114 -5.88 -12.14 10.06
CA ILE A 114 -4.74 -13.04 9.82
C ILE A 114 -3.91 -12.56 8.63
N TYR A 115 -4.54 -12.17 7.52
CA TYR A 115 -3.84 -11.65 6.36
C TYR A 115 -3.13 -10.32 6.65
N SER A 116 -3.72 -9.45 7.44
CA SER A 116 -3.08 -8.19 7.84
C SER A 116 -1.80 -8.46 8.63
N ILE A 117 -1.81 -9.41 9.57
CA ILE A 117 -0.62 -9.81 10.32
C ILE A 117 0.43 -10.42 9.38
N ALA A 118 0.01 -11.31 8.48
CA ALA A 118 0.90 -11.98 7.54
C ALA A 118 1.58 -10.99 6.57
N GLU A 119 0.82 -10.05 5.98
CA GLU A 119 1.36 -9.05 5.06
C GLU A 119 2.24 -8.03 5.80
N THR A 120 1.90 -7.66 7.04
CA THR A 120 2.76 -6.81 7.88
C THR A 120 4.08 -7.51 8.21
N ALA A 121 4.06 -8.81 8.51
CA ALA A 121 5.28 -9.60 8.72
C ALA A 121 6.15 -9.62 7.45
N LYS A 122 5.55 -9.83 6.27
CA LYS A 122 6.28 -9.77 4.99
C LYS A 122 6.90 -8.40 4.74
N ALA A 123 6.15 -7.32 5.01
CA ALA A 123 6.61 -5.95 4.85
C ALA A 123 7.81 -5.62 5.76
N ASN A 124 7.89 -6.26 6.93
CA ASN A 124 9.01 -6.15 7.88
C ASN A 124 10.12 -7.20 7.65
N ASN A 125 10.17 -7.82 6.46
CA ASN A 125 11.17 -8.83 6.09
C ASN A 125 11.19 -10.07 7.00
N LEU A 126 10.05 -10.45 7.58
CA LEU A 126 9.91 -11.67 8.35
C LEU A 126 9.43 -12.82 7.47
N LYS A 127 9.74 -14.05 7.89
CA LYS A 127 9.14 -15.27 7.36
C LYS A 127 7.81 -15.49 8.09
N PRO A 128 6.65 -15.42 7.40
CA PRO A 128 5.36 -15.39 8.08
C PRO A 128 5.07 -16.64 8.90
N PHE A 129 5.45 -17.83 8.43
CA PHE A 129 5.19 -19.08 9.12
C PHE A 129 5.85 -19.11 10.51
N GLU A 130 7.17 -18.88 10.54
CA GLU A 130 7.96 -18.84 11.77
C GLU A 130 7.51 -17.70 12.70
N TYR A 131 7.09 -16.57 12.13
CA TYR A 131 6.54 -15.47 12.90
C TYR A 131 5.20 -15.83 13.58
N PHE A 132 4.29 -16.50 12.88
CA PHE A 132 3.03 -16.97 13.48
C PHE A 132 3.27 -18.04 14.54
N GLU A 133 4.18 -18.98 14.29
CA GLU A 133 4.56 -20.00 15.27
C GLU A 133 5.09 -19.36 16.55
N TYR A 134 6.02 -18.40 16.42
CA TYR A 134 6.54 -17.63 17.54
C TYR A 134 5.45 -16.83 18.26
N LEU A 135 4.62 -16.07 17.55
CA LEU A 135 3.54 -15.28 18.14
C LEU A 135 2.59 -16.15 18.95
N LEU A 136 2.11 -17.26 18.38
CA LEU A 136 1.16 -18.15 19.04
C LEU A 136 1.80 -18.85 20.25
N THR A 137 3.12 -19.10 20.22
CA THR A 137 3.86 -19.68 21.34
C THR A 137 4.08 -18.68 22.47
N GLU A 138 4.48 -17.45 22.16
CA GLU A 138 4.78 -16.43 23.18
C GLU A 138 3.51 -15.83 23.80
N ILE A 139 2.46 -15.57 23.01
CA ILE A 139 1.22 -14.98 23.53
C ILE A 139 0.60 -15.85 24.63
N LEU A 140 0.66 -17.18 24.49
CA LEU A 140 0.15 -18.12 25.50
C LEU A 140 0.88 -18.00 26.84
N LYS A 141 2.14 -17.56 26.86
CA LYS A 141 2.89 -17.36 28.12
C LYS A 141 2.39 -16.16 28.92
N HIS A 142 1.70 -15.24 28.26
CA HIS A 142 1.18 -14.00 28.83
C HIS A 142 -0.34 -14.04 29.05
N GLU A 143 -0.98 -15.22 29.01
CA GLU A 143 -2.45 -15.37 29.17
C GLU A 143 -2.97 -14.78 30.50
N ASN A 144 -2.15 -14.85 31.56
CA ASN A 144 -2.51 -14.33 32.89
C ASN A 144 -2.07 -12.88 33.12
N ASP A 145 -1.41 -12.25 32.15
CA ASP A 145 -0.95 -10.88 32.28
C ASP A 145 -2.13 -9.93 32.13
N THR A 146 -2.25 -8.96 33.03
CA THR A 146 -3.32 -7.95 32.99
C THR A 146 -2.99 -6.78 32.05
N GLY A 147 -1.78 -6.74 31.48
CA GLY A 147 -1.30 -5.64 30.64
C GLY A 147 -0.75 -6.09 29.29
N ASN A 148 -0.88 -5.22 28.30
CA ASN A 148 -0.48 -5.50 26.91
C ASN A 148 0.96 -5.05 26.59
N GLY A 149 1.80 -4.81 27.61
CA GLY A 149 3.14 -4.28 27.44
C GLY A 149 4.06 -5.20 26.62
N PHE A 150 3.93 -6.52 26.86
CA PHE A 150 4.70 -7.57 26.19
C PHE A 150 4.49 -7.60 24.67
N LEU A 151 3.33 -7.11 24.18
CA LEU A 151 3.05 -7.07 22.74
C LEU A 151 4.08 -6.26 21.98
N LYS A 152 4.70 -5.24 22.59
CA LYS A 152 5.74 -4.42 21.95
C LYS A 152 6.90 -5.28 21.43
N ASP A 153 7.28 -6.29 22.21
CA ASP A 153 8.40 -7.18 21.87
C ASP A 153 8.01 -8.20 20.79
N LEU A 154 6.71 -8.41 20.60
CA LEU A 154 6.14 -9.30 19.59
C LEU A 154 5.82 -8.60 18.27
N LEU A 155 5.89 -7.26 18.19
CA LEU A 155 5.55 -6.53 16.96
C LEU A 155 6.53 -6.88 15.81
N PRO A 156 6.10 -6.82 14.54
CA PRO A 156 6.94 -7.21 13.40
C PRO A 156 8.25 -6.42 13.23
N TRP A 157 8.29 -5.19 13.77
CA TRP A 157 9.47 -4.31 13.76
C TRP A 157 10.29 -4.37 15.05
N SER A 158 9.91 -5.22 16.01
CA SER A 158 10.63 -5.39 17.27
C SER A 158 12.02 -5.96 17.02
N GLU A 159 13.03 -5.41 17.70
CA GLU A 159 14.39 -5.96 17.72
C GLU A 159 14.49 -7.23 18.56
N ALA A 160 13.54 -7.46 19.48
CA ALA A 160 13.50 -8.62 20.36
C ALA A 160 13.13 -9.94 19.63
N LEU A 161 12.65 -9.85 18.39
CA LEU A 161 12.28 -11.03 17.61
C LEU A 161 13.50 -11.92 17.29
N PRO A 162 13.39 -13.25 17.46
CA PRO A 162 14.45 -14.19 17.10
C PRO A 162 14.94 -14.06 15.65
N GLU A 163 16.26 -14.17 15.46
CA GLU A 163 16.89 -14.06 14.13
C GLU A 163 16.38 -15.09 13.13
N HIS A 164 16.05 -16.30 13.59
CA HIS A 164 15.55 -17.36 12.70
C HIS A 164 14.20 -17.03 12.06
N ILE A 165 13.46 -16.02 12.55
CA ILE A 165 12.20 -15.56 11.96
C ILE A 165 12.45 -14.56 10.82
N ARG A 166 13.59 -13.86 10.84
CA ARG A 166 13.93 -12.87 9.83
C ARG A 166 14.32 -13.56 8.52
N LYS A 167 13.96 -12.97 7.39
CA LYS A 167 14.49 -13.40 6.10
C LYS A 167 15.99 -13.07 6.04
N PRO A 168 16.82 -13.94 5.45
CA PRO A 168 18.22 -13.60 5.22
C PRO A 168 18.29 -12.30 4.42
N LYS A 169 19.20 -11.39 4.80
CA LYS A 169 19.45 -10.17 4.05
C LYS A 169 19.93 -10.57 2.65
N THR A 170 19.04 -10.54 1.67
CA THR A 170 19.42 -10.75 0.28
C THR A 170 20.30 -9.56 -0.10
N SER A 171 21.60 -9.77 -0.26
CA SER A 171 22.48 -8.77 -0.87
C SER A 171 21.94 -8.51 -2.27
N LYS A 172 21.41 -7.31 -2.49
CA LYS A 172 21.14 -6.80 -3.84
C LYS A 172 22.42 -6.22 -4.42
#